data_AF-A0A0G0ACH2-F1
#
_entry.id   AF-A0A0G0ACH2-F1
#
_cell.length_a   1.000
_cell.length_b   1.000
_cell.length_c   1.000
_cell.angle_alpha   90.00
_cell.angle_beta   90.00
_cell.angle_gamma   90.00
#
_symmetry.space_group_name_H-M   'P 1'
#
loop_
_entity.id
_entity.type
_entity.pdbx_description
1 polymer ?
#
loop_
_entity_poly.entity_id
_entity_poly.type
_entity_poly.pdbx_seq_one_letter_code
_entity_poly.pdbx_strand_id
1 'polypeptide(L)'
;MPTVVCSISSNTVNLGTLYPGGAYATGGHTISTSTTSSGYYWAVYGTGDSSTDAGLYKSTATTHLIPSGATATLDLTNATIYGFGLTLSDPDSTDPATVAPNFVDTTAGTFGTIDRLYSGAKLVLSQSGTQGSAENSTVTYGAKAGSSAPAGTYQETVYWICGGYY
;
A
#
# COMPACT_ATOMS: atom_id res chain seq x y z
N MET A 1 -26.21 10.51 -12.64
CA MET A 1 -24.75 10.33 -12.80
C MET A 1 -24.30 9.42 -11.69
N PRO A 2 -23.64 8.29 -11.96
CA PRO A 2 -23.06 7.50 -10.89
C PRO A 2 -22.15 8.35 -10.06
N THR A 3 -22.22 8.19 -8.75
CA THR A 3 -21.30 8.84 -7.83
C THR A 3 -20.61 7.76 -7.06
N VAL A 4 -19.30 7.66 -7.25
CA VAL A 4 -18.43 6.87 -6.39
C VAL A 4 -17.81 7.85 -5.39
N VAL A 5 -18.01 7.58 -4.11
CA VAL A 5 -17.46 8.37 -3.02
C VAL A 5 -16.35 7.56 -2.38
N CYS A 6 -15.15 8.13 -2.38
CA CYS A 6 -13.95 7.49 -1.88
C CYS A 6 -13.33 8.34 -0.77
N SER A 7 -12.85 7.70 0.29
CA SER A 7 -12.13 8.39 1.36
C SER A 7 -10.94 7.57 1.86
N ILE A 8 -9.92 8.29 2.32
CA ILE A 8 -8.68 7.73 2.86
C ILE A 8 -8.26 8.58 4.07
N SER A 9 -7.86 7.93 5.15
CA SER A 9 -7.51 8.64 6.38
C SER A 9 -6.12 9.26 6.37
N SER A 10 -5.17 8.72 5.58
CA SER A 10 -3.82 9.28 5.40
C SER A 10 -3.16 8.76 4.13
N ASN A 11 -2.48 9.63 3.39
CA ASN A 11 -1.59 9.26 2.28
C ASN A 11 -0.13 9.10 2.74
N THR A 12 0.17 9.53 3.97
CA THR A 12 1.51 9.49 4.54
C THR A 12 1.68 8.23 5.37
N VAL A 13 2.72 7.46 5.03
CA VAL A 13 3.12 6.24 5.74
C VAL A 13 4.35 6.54 6.57
N ASN A 14 4.26 6.34 7.88
CA ASN A 14 5.39 6.39 8.80
C ASN A 14 5.26 5.24 9.78
N LEU A 15 6.21 4.31 9.73
CA LEU A 15 6.21 3.08 10.55
C LEU A 15 7.09 3.22 11.80
N GLY A 16 7.47 4.45 12.16
CA GLY A 16 8.38 4.74 13.25
C GLY A 16 9.85 4.59 12.86
N THR A 17 10.68 4.26 13.84
CA THR A 17 12.12 4.07 13.66
C THR A 17 12.42 2.67 13.15
N LEU A 18 13.08 2.56 12.01
CA LEU A 18 13.60 1.31 11.48
C LEU A 18 15.08 1.16 11.84
N TYR A 19 15.49 -0.07 12.14
CA TYR A 19 16.86 -0.41 12.51
C TYR A 19 17.50 -1.31 11.44
N PRO A 20 18.80 -1.11 11.12
CA PRO A 20 19.49 -1.93 10.13
C PRO A 20 19.41 -3.43 10.46
N GLY A 21 18.95 -4.24 9.50
CA GLY A 21 18.81 -5.69 9.65
C GLY A 21 17.78 -6.13 10.71
N GLY A 22 16.96 -5.21 11.21
CA GLY A 22 15.94 -5.48 12.22
C GLY A 22 14.75 -6.28 11.68
N ALA A 23 13.80 -6.55 12.58
CA ALA A 23 12.49 -7.09 12.20
C ALA A 23 11.72 -6.08 11.32
N TYR A 24 10.74 -6.59 10.58
CA TYR A 24 9.86 -5.71 9.83
C TYR A 24 8.88 -4.99 10.78
N ALA A 25 8.54 -3.76 10.43
CA ALA A 25 7.50 -2.97 11.09
C ALA A 25 6.26 -2.93 10.21
N THR A 26 5.10 -2.76 10.84
CA THR A 26 3.82 -2.62 10.16
C THR A 26 3.05 -1.43 10.69
N GLY A 27 2.17 -0.89 9.86
CA GLY A 27 1.24 0.17 10.21
C GLY A 27 0.10 0.17 9.23
N GLY A 28 -1.07 0.65 9.63
CA GLY A 28 -2.25 0.52 8.79
C GLY A 28 -3.20 1.69 8.91
N HIS A 29 -4.10 1.77 7.96
CA HIS A 29 -5.18 2.73 7.90
C HIS A 29 -6.33 2.16 7.05
N THR A 30 -7.42 2.91 6.91
CA THR A 30 -8.59 2.44 6.16
C THR A 30 -8.82 3.30 4.93
N ILE A 31 -9.20 2.64 3.83
CA ILE A 31 -9.85 3.27 2.69
C ILE A 31 -11.32 2.88 2.70
N SER A 32 -12.19 3.79 2.28
CA SER A 32 -13.63 3.59 2.29
C SER A 32 -14.25 3.97 0.97
N THR A 33 -15.20 3.16 0.49
CA THR A 33 -15.87 3.36 -0.80
C THR A 33 -17.38 3.17 -0.69
N SER A 34 -18.15 4.03 -1.35
CA SER A 34 -19.58 3.82 -1.57
C SER A 34 -19.99 4.26 -2.97
N THR A 35 -20.99 3.59 -3.55
CA THR A 35 -21.48 3.90 -4.90
C THR A 35 -22.89 3.39 -5.10
N THR A 36 -23.72 4.21 -5.74
CA THR A 36 -25.16 3.93 -5.89
C THR A 36 -25.54 3.32 -7.23
N SER A 37 -24.60 3.19 -8.19
CA SER A 37 -24.97 2.73 -9.54
C SER A 37 -23.84 2.13 -10.40
N SER A 38 -22.62 1.99 -9.88
CA SER A 38 -21.44 1.54 -10.64
C SER A 38 -20.50 0.75 -9.73
N GLY A 39 -19.68 -0.15 -10.30
CA GLY A 39 -18.57 -0.75 -9.56
C GLY A 39 -17.48 0.29 -9.27
N TYR A 40 -16.52 -0.06 -8.41
CA TYR A 40 -15.41 0.81 -8.04
C TYR A 40 -14.06 0.11 -8.11
N TYR A 41 -13.01 0.87 -8.32
CA TYR A 41 -11.63 0.38 -8.25
C TYR A 41 -10.74 1.32 -7.45
N TRP A 42 -9.68 0.74 -6.88
CA TRP A 42 -8.55 1.44 -6.30
C TRP A 42 -7.26 1.01 -6.97
N ALA A 43 -6.45 2.00 -7.35
CA ALA A 43 -5.08 1.81 -7.78
C ALA A 43 -4.12 2.66 -6.95
N VAL A 44 -2.87 2.22 -6.82
CA VAL A 44 -1.87 2.88 -5.98
C VAL A 44 -0.52 3.03 -6.65
N TYR A 45 0.18 4.09 -6.30
CA TYR A 45 1.60 4.28 -6.62
C TYR A 45 2.29 5.06 -5.50
N GLY A 46 3.61 4.92 -5.41
CA GLY A 46 4.44 5.62 -4.44
C GLY A 46 5.22 6.80 -5.02
N THR A 47 5.88 7.52 -4.12
CA THR A 47 6.73 8.67 -4.42
C THR A 47 8.21 8.31 -4.35
N GLY A 48 8.60 7.56 -3.32
CA GLY A 48 10.00 7.28 -2.99
C GLY A 48 10.77 8.56 -2.66
N ASP A 49 12.07 8.53 -2.95
CA ASP A 49 12.97 9.68 -2.80
C ASP A 49 13.07 10.53 -4.08
N SER A 50 12.09 10.41 -4.98
CA SER A 50 12.08 11.01 -6.33
C SER A 50 13.13 10.47 -7.33
N SER A 51 13.86 9.39 -7.02
CA SER A 51 14.92 8.84 -7.90
C SER A 51 14.43 7.73 -8.85
N THR A 52 14.36 6.47 -8.39
CA THR A 52 14.13 5.27 -9.23
C THR A 52 12.92 4.48 -8.78
N ASP A 53 12.65 4.39 -7.48
CA ASP A 53 11.64 3.48 -6.93
C ASP A 53 10.70 4.20 -5.98
N ALA A 54 9.49 3.67 -5.81
CA ALA A 54 8.66 4.00 -4.65
C ALA A 54 9.32 3.43 -3.38
N GLY A 55 8.93 3.91 -2.21
CA GLY A 55 9.44 3.34 -0.95
C GLY A 55 9.66 4.36 0.15
N LEU A 56 10.01 3.84 1.33
CA LEU A 56 10.22 4.67 2.50
C LEU A 56 11.57 5.40 2.40
N TYR A 57 11.55 6.72 2.32
CA TYR A 57 12.76 7.54 2.35
C TYR A 57 13.01 8.10 3.76
N LYS A 58 14.28 8.23 4.14
CA LYS A 58 14.65 8.72 5.47
C LYS A 58 14.26 10.19 5.61
N SER A 59 13.47 10.53 6.62
CA SER A 59 12.88 11.86 6.78
C SER A 59 13.89 12.94 7.23
N THR A 60 15.09 12.56 7.68
CA THR A 60 16.14 13.49 8.11
C THR A 60 17.55 13.12 7.59
N ALA A 61 18.26 14.16 7.16
CA ALA A 61 19.70 14.30 6.93
C ALA A 61 20.42 13.44 5.86
N THR A 62 19.84 12.37 5.30
CA THR A 62 20.44 11.65 4.16
C THR A 62 19.35 10.97 3.33
N THR A 63 19.36 11.11 2.00
CA THR A 63 18.43 10.47 1.05
C THR A 63 18.67 8.95 0.97
N HIS A 64 18.42 8.23 2.07
CA HIS A 64 18.40 6.78 2.05
C HIS A 64 16.97 6.31 1.76
N LEU A 65 16.82 5.55 0.68
CA LEU A 65 15.56 4.94 0.27
C LEU A 65 15.58 3.45 0.68
N ILE A 66 14.52 3.03 1.34
CA ILE A 66 14.14 1.62 1.43
C ILE A 66 13.12 1.40 0.30
N PRO A 67 13.56 0.84 -0.85
CA PRO A 67 12.72 0.77 -2.03
C PRO A 67 11.57 -0.21 -1.82
N SER A 68 10.51 -0.03 -2.59
CA SER A 68 9.58 -1.11 -2.86
C SER A 68 10.32 -2.21 -3.63
N GLY A 69 10.06 -3.47 -3.29
CA GLY A 69 10.84 -4.60 -3.79
C GLY A 69 10.83 -4.72 -5.31
N ALA A 70 11.86 -5.37 -5.86
CA ALA A 70 11.98 -5.60 -7.31
C ALA A 70 11.01 -6.67 -7.86
N THR A 71 10.42 -7.47 -6.98
CA THR A 71 9.43 -8.51 -7.29
C THR A 71 8.02 -8.02 -6.98
N ALA A 72 6.99 -8.68 -7.47
CA ALA A 72 5.60 -8.28 -7.22
C ALA A 72 5.18 -8.38 -5.73
N THR A 73 5.85 -9.23 -4.96
CA THR A 73 5.67 -9.39 -3.52
C THR A 73 6.99 -9.31 -2.77
N LEU A 74 6.93 -8.98 -1.49
CA LEU A 74 8.01 -8.98 -0.51
C LEU A 74 7.62 -9.90 0.64
N ASP A 75 8.42 -10.93 0.91
CA ASP A 75 8.33 -11.68 2.16
C ASP A 75 9.34 -11.09 3.17
N LEU A 76 8.86 -10.24 4.06
CA LEU A 76 9.69 -9.57 5.05
C LEU A 76 10.02 -10.46 6.27
N THR A 77 9.44 -11.66 6.34
CA THR A 77 9.84 -12.68 7.33
C THR A 77 11.19 -13.29 6.97
N ASN A 78 11.54 -13.29 5.69
CA ASN A 78 12.84 -13.75 5.21
C ASN A 78 13.96 -12.81 5.69
N ALA A 79 14.97 -13.38 6.34
CA ALA A 79 16.10 -12.63 6.92
C ALA A 79 16.84 -11.77 5.89
N THR A 80 16.96 -12.21 4.63
CA THR A 80 17.73 -11.51 3.60
C THR A 80 16.92 -10.51 2.79
N ILE A 81 15.59 -10.56 2.88
CA ILE A 81 14.71 -9.65 2.16
C ILE A 81 14.45 -8.41 3.02
N TYR A 82 14.43 -7.26 2.36
CA TYR A 82 14.12 -5.94 2.92
C TYR A 82 13.36 -5.14 1.85
N GLY A 83 12.67 -4.08 2.26
CA GLY A 83 11.90 -3.24 1.35
C GLY A 83 10.63 -2.69 1.99
N PHE A 84 9.75 -2.17 1.13
CA PHE A 84 8.45 -1.59 1.50
C PHE A 84 7.32 -2.14 0.61
N GLY A 85 6.17 -2.43 1.21
CA GLY A 85 4.98 -2.87 0.49
C GLY A 85 3.69 -2.65 1.28
N LEU A 86 2.58 -3.08 0.70
CA LEU A 86 1.26 -3.02 1.33
C LEU A 86 0.38 -4.23 1.00
N THR A 87 -0.61 -4.46 1.84
CA THR A 87 -1.74 -5.38 1.63
C THR A 87 -3.07 -4.68 1.93
N LEU A 88 -4.16 -5.26 1.43
CA LEU A 88 -5.53 -4.84 1.62
C LEU A 88 -6.38 -6.03 2.10
N SER A 89 -7.33 -5.75 2.99
CA SER A 89 -8.40 -6.68 3.31
C SER A 89 -9.52 -6.61 2.28
N ASP A 90 -10.33 -7.67 2.20
CA ASP A 90 -11.63 -7.56 1.55
C ASP A 90 -12.48 -6.51 2.30
N PRO A 91 -13.02 -5.47 1.64
CA PRO A 91 -13.84 -4.43 2.27
C PRO A 91 -15.22 -4.90 2.72
N ASP A 92 -15.72 -6.00 2.18
CA ASP A 92 -16.92 -6.66 2.66
C ASP A 92 -16.70 -8.18 2.76
N SER A 93 -17.60 -8.90 3.41
CA SER A 93 -17.50 -10.37 3.55
C SER A 93 -18.65 -11.12 2.86
N THR A 94 -19.44 -10.39 2.06
CA THR A 94 -20.73 -10.83 1.51
C THR A 94 -20.70 -10.89 -0.01
N ASP A 95 -20.22 -9.84 -0.69
CA ASP A 95 -20.02 -9.76 -2.13
C ASP A 95 -18.51 -9.63 -2.40
N PRO A 96 -17.86 -10.61 -3.05
CA PRO A 96 -16.41 -10.65 -3.08
C PRO A 96 -15.86 -9.46 -3.87
N ALA A 97 -15.35 -8.46 -3.16
CA ALA A 97 -14.43 -7.52 -3.75
C ALA A 97 -13.16 -8.29 -4.12
N THR A 98 -12.58 -7.94 -5.25
CA THR A 98 -11.34 -8.56 -5.71
C THR A 98 -10.17 -7.71 -5.24
N VAL A 99 -9.46 -8.18 -4.22
CA VAL A 99 -8.11 -7.71 -3.90
C VAL A 99 -7.11 -8.40 -4.83
N ALA A 100 -6.23 -7.63 -5.47
CA ALA A 100 -5.24 -8.19 -6.37
C ALA A 100 -4.32 -9.20 -5.64
N PRO A 101 -3.93 -10.34 -6.26
CA PRO A 101 -3.27 -11.45 -5.56
C PRO A 101 -2.02 -11.08 -4.75
N ASN A 102 -1.23 -10.12 -5.24
CA ASN A 102 0.00 -9.69 -4.55
C ASN A 102 -0.27 -8.78 -3.35
N PHE A 103 -1.49 -8.28 -3.21
CA PHE A 103 -1.90 -7.31 -2.22
C PHE A 103 -2.91 -7.87 -1.23
N VAL A 104 -3.30 -9.14 -1.31
CA VAL A 104 -4.29 -9.71 -0.39
C VAL A 104 -3.67 -10.03 0.97
N ASP A 105 -4.30 -9.56 2.05
CA ASP A 105 -3.80 -9.72 3.42
C ASP A 105 -4.11 -11.11 4.01
N THR A 106 -3.46 -12.16 3.48
CA THR A 106 -3.67 -13.56 3.92
C THR A 106 -2.43 -14.21 4.51
N THR A 107 -1.24 -13.71 4.17
CA THR A 107 0.05 -14.28 4.62
C THR A 107 0.82 -13.24 5.40
N ALA A 108 0.96 -13.44 6.71
CA ALA A 108 1.66 -12.52 7.58
C ALA A 108 3.09 -12.24 7.09
N GLY A 109 3.46 -10.97 7.05
CA GLY A 109 4.79 -10.53 6.63
C GLY A 109 5.01 -10.51 5.11
N THR A 110 4.02 -10.93 4.31
CA THR A 110 4.06 -10.82 2.84
C THR A 110 3.29 -9.59 2.37
N PHE A 111 3.92 -8.77 1.54
CA PHE A 111 3.35 -7.50 1.07
C PHE A 111 3.51 -7.32 -0.43
N GLY A 112 2.54 -6.68 -1.08
CA GLY A 112 2.61 -6.31 -2.49
C GLY A 112 3.51 -5.08 -2.68
N THR A 113 4.34 -5.10 -3.72
CA THR A 113 5.21 -3.97 -4.06
C THR A 113 4.49 -2.99 -4.97
N ILE A 114 4.79 -1.70 -4.81
CA ILE A 114 4.22 -0.61 -5.60
C ILE A 114 5.31 0.05 -6.43
N ASP A 115 4.92 0.59 -7.58
CA ASP A 115 5.87 1.31 -8.43
C ASP A 115 5.80 2.82 -8.14
N ARG A 116 6.83 3.52 -8.59
CA ARG A 116 6.88 4.98 -8.52
C ARG A 116 6.00 5.59 -9.61
N LEU A 117 5.41 6.75 -9.30
CA LEU A 117 4.67 7.60 -10.23
C LEU A 117 3.35 7.00 -10.74
N TYR A 118 2.47 7.90 -11.20
CA TYR A 118 1.17 7.54 -11.74
C TYR A 118 1.22 6.51 -12.89
N SER A 119 2.26 6.56 -13.73
CA SER A 119 2.44 5.61 -14.85
C SER A 119 2.65 4.16 -14.39
N GLY A 120 3.09 3.96 -13.14
CA GLY A 120 3.26 2.65 -12.51
C GLY A 120 2.12 2.27 -11.57
N ALA A 121 0.98 2.98 -11.61
CA ALA A 121 -0.13 2.71 -10.71
C ALA A 121 -0.63 1.26 -10.85
N LYS A 122 -0.69 0.55 -9.72
CA LYS A 122 -1.13 -0.85 -9.66
C LYS A 122 -2.57 -0.91 -9.19
N LEU A 123 -3.41 -1.62 -9.91
CA LEU A 123 -4.76 -1.97 -9.47
C LEU A 123 -4.65 -2.90 -8.25
N VAL A 124 -5.25 -2.52 -7.13
CA VAL A 124 -5.13 -3.26 -5.86
C VAL A 124 -6.45 -3.80 -5.34
N LEU A 125 -7.57 -3.13 -5.62
CA LEU A 125 -8.89 -3.52 -5.18
C LEU A 125 -9.92 -3.10 -6.22
N SER A 126 -10.90 -3.96 -6.48
CA SER A 126 -12.05 -3.62 -7.31
C SER A 126 -13.27 -4.44 -6.93
N GLN A 127 -14.45 -3.87 -7.08
CA GLN A 127 -15.70 -4.59 -6.86
C GLN A 127 -16.77 -4.11 -7.84
N SER A 128 -17.52 -5.08 -8.35
CA SER A 128 -18.64 -4.83 -9.26
C SER A 128 -19.92 -4.63 -8.46
N GLY A 129 -20.90 -3.94 -9.05
CA GLY A 129 -22.19 -3.70 -8.41
C GLY A 129 -22.21 -2.46 -7.53
N THR A 130 -23.31 -2.27 -6.81
CA THR A 130 -23.56 -1.08 -6.01
C THR A 130 -23.28 -1.32 -4.54
N GLN A 131 -22.62 -0.37 -3.89
CA GLN A 131 -22.36 -0.35 -2.45
C GLN A 131 -23.31 0.65 -1.79
N GLY A 132 -24.43 0.12 -1.27
CA GLY A 132 -25.50 0.92 -0.65
C GLY A 132 -25.07 1.66 0.64
N SER A 133 -23.91 1.30 1.18
CA SER A 133 -23.23 1.97 2.29
C SER A 133 -21.72 1.98 2.05
N ALA A 134 -20.99 2.76 2.85
CA ALA A 134 -19.54 2.81 2.78
C ALA A 134 -18.91 1.50 3.30
N GLU A 135 -18.13 0.85 2.45
CA GLU A 135 -17.38 -0.37 2.76
C GLU A 135 -15.90 -0.03 2.98
N ASN A 136 -15.27 -0.69 3.94
CA ASN A 136 -13.95 -0.31 4.44
C ASN A 136 -12.93 -1.41 4.22
N SER A 137 -11.90 -1.13 3.42
CA SER A 137 -10.73 -2.00 3.32
C SER A 137 -9.64 -1.50 4.27
N THR A 138 -9.09 -2.41 5.07
CA THR A 138 -7.90 -2.15 5.87
C THR A 138 -6.68 -2.24 4.96
N VAL A 139 -5.88 -1.18 4.92
CA VAL A 139 -4.59 -1.17 4.25
C VAL A 139 -3.50 -1.39 5.29
N THR A 140 -2.70 -2.43 5.14
CA THR A 140 -1.56 -2.74 6.00
C THR A 140 -0.27 -2.51 5.24
N TYR A 141 0.55 -1.58 5.69
CA TYR A 141 1.90 -1.36 5.18
C TYR A 141 2.91 -2.21 5.96
N GLY A 142 3.95 -2.67 5.27
CA GLY A 142 5.06 -3.39 5.85
C GLY A 142 6.39 -2.84 5.36
N ALA A 143 7.37 -2.72 6.26
CA ALA A 143 8.72 -2.39 5.85
C ALA A 143 9.79 -3.03 6.71
N LYS A 144 10.93 -3.32 6.07
CA LYS A 144 12.13 -3.79 6.74
C LYS A 144 13.35 -3.10 6.15
N ALA A 145 14.25 -2.64 7.01
CA ALA A 145 15.48 -1.98 6.61
C ALA A 145 16.60 -3.00 6.37
N GLY A 146 17.35 -2.84 5.27
CA GLY A 146 18.54 -3.64 5.00
C GLY A 146 19.65 -3.38 6.04
N SER A 147 20.66 -4.25 6.09
CA SER A 147 21.76 -4.14 7.07
C SER A 147 22.62 -2.88 6.90
N SER A 148 22.67 -2.30 5.69
CA SER A 148 23.37 -1.06 5.39
C SER A 148 22.53 0.21 5.59
N ALA A 149 21.23 0.06 5.87
CA ALA A 149 20.32 1.18 6.03
C ALA A 149 20.60 1.92 7.35
N PRO A 150 20.77 3.26 7.34
CA PRO A 150 20.92 4.01 8.57
C PRO A 150 19.69 3.83 9.48
N ALA A 151 19.90 3.71 10.79
CA ALA A 151 18.78 3.76 11.72
C ALA A 151 18.07 5.13 11.63
N GLY A 152 16.74 5.13 11.75
CA GLY A 152 15.97 6.38 11.77
C GLY A 152 14.53 6.22 11.34
N THR A 153 13.83 7.34 11.31
CA THR A 153 12.45 7.41 10.82
C THR A 153 12.46 7.50 9.30
N TYR A 154 11.62 6.68 8.69
CA TYR A 154 11.39 6.72 7.26
C TYR A 154 9.92 7.01 6.98
N GLN A 155 9.67 7.71 5.87
CA GLN A 155 8.35 8.12 5.45
C GLN A 155 8.17 7.82 3.97
N GLU A 156 6.94 7.53 3.56
CA GLU A 156 6.54 7.46 2.16
C GLU A 156 5.21 8.22 1.99
N THR A 157 5.02 8.81 0.82
CA THR A 157 3.69 9.26 0.38
C THR A 157 3.17 8.30 -0.67
N VAL A 158 2.07 7.61 -0.34
CA VAL A 158 1.36 6.70 -1.24
C VAL A 158 0.14 7.42 -1.80
N TYR A 159 0.01 7.44 -3.12
CA TYR A 159 -1.12 8.01 -3.80
C TYR A 159 -2.14 6.95 -4.14
N TRP A 160 -3.41 7.28 -3.92
CA TRP A 160 -4.54 6.41 -4.13
C TRP A 160 -5.45 7.00 -5.19
N ILE A 161 -5.72 6.22 -6.22
CA ILE A 161 -6.63 6.54 -7.31
C ILE A 161 -7.89 5.73 -7.07
N CYS A 162 -9.02 6.41 -6.92
CA CYS A 162 -10.33 5.76 -6.81
C CYS A 162 -11.21 6.21 -7.97
N GLY A 163 -11.93 5.27 -8.57
CA GLY A 163 -12.83 5.57 -9.68
C GLY A 163 -13.95 4.55 -9.81
N GLY A 164 -14.99 4.94 -10.55
CA GLY A 164 -16.08 4.05 -10.91
C GLY A 164 -15.87 3.39 -12.27
N TYR A 165 -16.42 2.19 -12.44
CA TYR A 165 -16.51 1.51 -13.73
C TYR A 165 -17.90 0.89 -13.95
N TYR A 166 -18.23 0.67 -15.23
CA TYR A 166 -19.49 0.06 -15.67
C TYR A 166 -19.26 -1.37 -16.13
#